data_AF-A0A8S2TH92-F1
#
_entry.id   AF-A0A8S2TH92-F1
#
_cell.length_a   1.000
_cell.length_b   1.000
_cell.length_c   1.000
_cell.angle_alpha   90.00
_cell.angle_beta   90.00
_cell.angle_gamma   90.00
#
_symmetry.space_group_name_H-M   'P 1'
#
loop_
_entity.id
_entity.type
_entity.pdbx_description
1 polymer ?
#
loop_
_entity_poly.entity_id
_entity_poly.type
_entity_poly.pdbx_seq_one_letter_code
_entity_poly.pdbx_strand_id
1 'polypeptide(L)'
;MNDFGYLFLNETKNAVGWRCARRDLNCKAVIYTLKNTQEFSHWNGQVHSHLRDAGYTRKNEISSKIKSRVVDEFIPIKVIIEDEYRKAKLTAEEKRVMPLPIQ
;
A
#
# COMPACT_ATOMS: atom_id res chain seq x y z
N MET A 1 10.43 2.79 11.10
CA MET A 1 10.19 1.35 10.87
C MET A 1 9.42 1.19 9.58
N ASN A 2 9.76 0.23 8.71
CA ASN A 2 8.95 -0.28 7.58
C ASN A 2 9.19 0.33 6.18
N ASP A 3 10.18 -0.22 5.47
CA ASP A 3 10.31 -0.09 4.00
C ASP A 3 9.44 -1.13 3.24
N PHE A 4 8.58 -1.86 3.94
CA PHE A 4 7.71 -2.89 3.39
C PHE A 4 6.26 -2.41 3.40
N GLY A 5 5.60 -2.48 2.24
CA GLY A 5 4.16 -2.26 2.14
C GLY A 5 3.38 -3.44 2.71
N TYR A 6 2.29 -3.15 3.42
CA TYR A 6 1.35 -4.15 3.93
C TYR A 6 -0.06 -3.87 3.42
N LEU A 7 -0.85 -4.94 3.31
CA LEU A 7 -2.27 -4.90 2.95
C LEU A 7 -3.07 -5.45 4.13
N PHE A 8 -4.30 -4.96 4.29
CA PHE A 8 -5.23 -5.53 5.26
C PHE A 8 -5.42 -7.03 4.97
N LEU A 9 -5.32 -7.85 6.02
CA LEU A 9 -5.58 -9.28 5.95
C LEU A 9 -6.91 -9.62 6.62
N ASN A 10 -7.02 -9.30 7.90
CA ASN A 10 -8.17 -9.61 8.73
C ASN A 10 -8.19 -8.72 9.97
N GLU A 11 -9.29 -8.80 10.71
CA GLU A 11 -9.46 -8.08 11.97
C GLU A 11 -10.11 -9.02 12.99
N THR A 12 -9.61 -8.94 14.23
CA THR A 12 -10.12 -9.67 15.39
C THR A 12 -10.61 -8.66 16.44
N LYS A 13 -11.15 -9.15 17.56
CA LYS A 13 -11.58 -8.27 18.66
C LYS A 13 -10.46 -7.36 19.18
N ASN A 14 -9.22 -7.86 19.19
CA ASN A 14 -8.09 -7.17 19.84
C ASN A 14 -7.00 -6.69 18.87
N ALA A 15 -6.95 -7.22 17.65
CA ALA A 15 -5.85 -6.96 16.73
C ALA A 15 -6.29 -6.90 15.27
N VAL A 16 -5.59 -6.09 14.48
CA VAL A 16 -5.70 -5.99 13.02
C VAL A 16 -4.49 -6.68 12.39
N GLY A 17 -4.73 -7.63 11.48
CA GLY A 17 -3.69 -8.33 10.75
C GLY A 17 -3.38 -7.66 9.41
N TRP A 18 -2.09 -7.55 9.12
CA TRP A 18 -1.55 -6.92 7.93
C TRP A 18 -0.55 -7.87 7.25
N ARG A 19 -0.86 -8.28 6.02
CA ARG A 19 -0.02 -9.16 5.21
C ARG A 19 0.92 -8.35 4.33
N CYS A 20 2.10 -8.89 3.99
CA CYS A 20 2.98 -8.24 3.03
C CYS A 20 2.28 -7.99 1.68
N ALA A 21 2.53 -6.82 1.08
CA ALA A 21 1.96 -6.43 -0.21
C ALA A 21 2.59 -7.16 -1.40
N ARG A 22 3.84 -7.66 -1.28
CA ARG A 22 4.55 -8.41 -2.34
C ARG A 22 4.08 -9.86 -2.47
N ARG A 23 2.80 -10.03 -2.80
CA ARG A 23 2.22 -11.35 -3.10
C ARG A 23 2.83 -11.98 -4.34
N ASP A 24 3.28 -11.15 -5.29
CA ASP A 24 4.00 -11.55 -6.49
C ASP A 24 5.27 -12.35 -6.16
N LEU A 25 5.89 -12.08 -5.02
CA LEU A 25 7.09 -12.78 -4.54
C LEU A 25 6.79 -13.90 -3.54
N ASN A 26 5.52 -14.34 -3.47
CA ASN A 26 5.05 -15.38 -2.53
C ASN A 26 5.40 -15.08 -1.05
N CYS A 27 5.49 -13.80 -0.68
CA CYS A 27 5.79 -13.41 0.69
C CYS A 27 4.63 -13.75 1.63
N LYS A 28 4.94 -14.46 2.72
CA LYS A 28 3.98 -14.90 3.75
C LYS A 28 4.08 -14.12 5.06
N ALA A 29 4.90 -13.07 5.10
CA ALA A 29 5.04 -12.24 6.28
C ALA A 29 3.72 -11.54 6.63
N VAL A 30 3.32 -11.64 7.90
CA VAL A 30 2.13 -10.97 8.45
C VAL A 30 2.51 -10.33 9.78
N ILE A 31 2.13 -9.06 9.96
CA ILE A 31 2.22 -8.35 11.23
C ILE A 31 0.82 -8.10 11.78
N TYR A 32 0.72 -7.99 13.09
CA TYR A 32 -0.53 -7.66 13.79
C TYR A 32 -0.31 -6.40 14.61
N THR A 33 -1.27 -5.48 14.53
CA THR A 33 -1.32 -4.29 15.37
C THR A 33 -2.49 -4.38 16.35
N LEU A 34 -2.36 -3.81 17.54
CA LEU A 34 -3.45 -3.71 18.50
C LEU A 34 -4.53 -2.79 17.91
N LYS A 35 -5.80 -3.22 17.97
CA LYS A 35 -6.90 -2.48 17.34
C LYS A 35 -7.10 -1.08 17.93
N ASN A 36 -6.96 -0.95 19.25
CA ASN A 36 -7.24 0.31 19.95
C ASN A 36 -6.10 1.32 19.83
N THR A 37 -4.86 0.86 19.95
CA THR A 37 -3.68 1.75 19.97
C THR A 37 -2.97 1.82 18.62
N GLN A 38 -3.29 0.92 17.69
CA GLN A 38 -2.58 0.71 16.42
C GLN A 38 -1.09 0.36 16.59
N GLU A 39 -0.66 0.06 17.81
CA GLU A 39 0.72 -0.30 18.09
C GLU A 39 1.03 -1.71 17.60
N PHE A 40 2.30 -1.97 17.29
CA PHE A 40 2.75 -3.30 16.95
C PHE A 40 2.47 -4.27 18.10
N SER A 41 1.82 -5.40 17.79
CA SER A 41 1.57 -6.48 18.74
C SER A 41 2.56 -7.61 18.54
N HIS A 42 2.53 -8.26 17.38
CA HIS A 42 3.36 -9.40 17.04
C HIS A 42 3.33 -9.65 15.52
N TRP A 43 4.01 -10.70 15.08
CA TRP A 43 4.07 -11.15 13.69
C TRP A 43 3.88 -12.67 13.65
N ASN A 44 3.53 -13.22 12.49
CA ASN A 44 3.22 -14.66 12.33
C ASN A 44 4.45 -15.58 12.32
N GLY A 45 5.62 -15.09 12.72
CA GLY A 45 6.89 -15.83 12.68
C GLY A 45 7.46 -16.06 11.29
N GLN A 46 6.87 -15.49 10.24
CA GLN A 46 7.37 -15.58 8.87
C GLN A 46 8.14 -14.31 8.49
N VAL A 47 9.40 -14.47 8.09
CA VAL A 47 10.22 -13.35 7.60
C VAL A 47 9.88 -13.02 6.15
N HIS A 48 10.19 -11.80 5.72
CA HIS A 48 10.05 -11.43 4.31
C HIS A 48 10.99 -12.26 3.44
N SER A 49 10.45 -12.88 2.40
CA SER A 49 11.22 -13.67 1.41
C SER A 49 11.91 -12.81 0.35
N HIS A 50 11.87 -11.49 0.50
CA HIS A 50 12.38 -10.53 -0.46
C HIS A 50 12.97 -9.31 0.24
N LEU A 51 13.80 -8.58 -0.50
CA LEU A 51 14.32 -7.29 -0.05
C LEU A 51 13.23 -6.23 -0.06
N ARG A 52 13.46 -5.18 0.72
CA ARG A 52 12.66 -3.96 0.69
C ARG A 52 12.67 -3.33 -0.71
N ASP A 53 11.53 -2.79 -1.11
CA ASP A 53 11.37 -2.08 -2.38
C ASP A 53 10.51 -0.83 -2.13
N ALA A 54 11.19 0.28 -1.83
CA ALA A 54 10.55 1.54 -1.52
C ALA A 54 9.69 2.08 -2.68
N GLY A 55 10.11 1.83 -3.93
CA GLY A 55 9.37 2.25 -5.11
C GLY A 55 8.04 1.50 -5.24
N TYR A 56 8.06 0.18 -5.01
CA TYR A 56 6.84 -0.63 -4.98
C TYR A 56 5.91 -0.23 -3.83
N THR A 57 6.44 -0.05 -2.62
CA THR A 57 5.67 0.37 -1.45
C THR A 57 4.96 1.71 -1.73
N ARG A 58 5.68 2.70 -2.25
CA ARG A 58 5.12 4.01 -2.61
C ARG A 58 4.08 3.92 -3.72
N LYS A 59 4.32 3.11 -4.76
CA LYS A 59 3.34 2.88 -5.84
C LYS A 59 2.03 2.30 -5.29
N ASN A 60 2.10 1.36 -4.35
CA ASN A 60 0.92 0.77 -3.73
C ASN A 60 0.17 1.77 -2.85
N GLU A 61 0.87 2.60 -2.08
CA GLU A 61 0.24 3.66 -1.28
C GLU A 61 -0.55 4.64 -2.16
N ILE A 62 0.06 5.11 -3.26
CA ILE A 62 -0.60 6.01 -4.21
C ILE A 62 -1.80 5.31 -4.88
N SER A 63 -1.62 4.06 -5.29
CA SER A 63 -2.70 3.28 -5.92
C SER A 63 -3.88 3.06 -4.97
N SER A 64 -3.62 2.88 -3.67
CA SER A 64 -4.66 2.71 -2.66
C SER A 64 -5.46 4.00 -2.45
N LYS A 65 -4.79 5.17 -2.43
CA LYS A 65 -5.45 6.49 -2.33
C LYS A 65 -6.32 6.79 -3.54
N ILE A 66 -5.85 6.45 -4.74
CA ILE A 66 -6.65 6.59 -5.96
C ILE A 66 -7.91 5.73 -5.84
N LYS A 67 -7.77 4.45 -5.46
CA LYS A 67 -8.92 3.54 -5.33
C LYS A 67 -9.95 4.02 -4.31
N SER A 68 -9.53 4.51 -3.14
CA SER A 68 -10.49 5.01 -2.13
C SER A 68 -11.27 6.21 -2.66
N ARG A 69 -10.61 7.13 -3.36
CA ARG A 69 -11.28 8.31 -3.93
C ARG A 69 -12.20 7.99 -5.10
N VAL A 70 -11.85 7.01 -5.93
CA VAL A 70 -12.71 6.56 -7.05
C VAL A 70 -14.02 5.93 -6.53
N VAL A 71 -14.02 5.33 -5.34
CA VAL A 71 -15.22 4.73 -4.75
C VAL A 71 -16.14 5.80 -4.13
N ASP A 72 -15.57 6.86 -3.55
CA ASP A 72 -16.33 7.87 -2.79
C ASP A 72 -16.76 9.09 -3.61
N GLU A 73 -16.06 9.42 -4.70
CA GLU A 73 -16.27 10.64 -5.47
C GLU A 73 -16.76 10.30 -6.90
N PHE A 74 -17.88 10.90 -7.35
CA PHE A 74 -18.35 10.89 -8.75
C PHE A 74 -17.43 11.72 -9.68
N ILE A 75 -16.12 11.70 -9.40
CA ILE A 75 -15.08 12.44 -10.11
C ILE A 75 -14.45 11.50 -11.15
N PRO A 76 -14.22 11.95 -12.39
CA PRO A 76 -13.55 11.15 -13.39
C PRO A 76 -12.19 10.63 -12.88
N ILE A 77 -11.95 9.33 -13.05
CA ILE A 77 -10.73 8.63 -12.57
C ILE A 77 -9.44 9.36 -12.98
N LYS A 78 -9.40 9.92 -14.19
CA LYS A 78 -8.26 10.71 -14.69
C LYS A 78 -7.91 11.89 -13.79
N VAL A 79 -8.91 12.63 -13.31
CA VAL A 79 -8.72 13.80 -12.43
C VAL A 79 -8.15 13.38 -11.08
N ILE A 80 -8.64 12.27 -10.52
CA ILE A 80 -8.14 11.72 -9.25
C ILE A 80 -6.66 11.30 -9.39
N ILE A 81 -6.31 10.62 -10.49
CA ILE A 81 -4.93 10.18 -10.74
C ILE A 81 -3.99 11.38 -10.89
N GLU A 82 -4.36 12.38 -11.69
CA GLU A 82 -3.54 13.58 -11.90
C GLU A 82 -3.31 14.37 -10.60
N ASP A 83 -4.33 14.49 -9.76
CA ASP A 83 -4.24 15.18 -8.47
C ASP A 83 -3.34 14.43 -7.47
N GLU A 84 -3.51 13.12 -7.33
CA GLU A 84 -2.66 12.32 -6.44
C GLU A 84 -1.20 12.28 -6.93
N TYR A 85 -0.96 12.26 -8.23
CA TYR A 85 0.40 12.32 -8.79
C TYR A 85 1.06 13.69 -8.53
N ARG A 86 0.28 14.77 -8.63
CA ARG A 86 0.75 16.13 -8.34
C ARG A 86 1.13 16.27 -6.85
N LYS A 87 0.28 15.80 -5.95
CA LYS A 87 0.56 15.79 -4.50
C LYS A 87 1.77 14.93 -4.16
N ALA A 88 1.95 13.81 -4.85
CA ALA A 88 3.03 12.87 -4.58
C ALA A 88 4.41 13.35 -5.04
N LYS A 89 4.52 14.46 -5.80
CA LYS A 89 5.79 15.03 -6.31
C LYS A 89 6.73 13.96 -6.90
N LEU A 90 6.18 13.14 -7.80
CA LEU A 90 6.89 12.00 -8.39
C LEU A 90 8.15 12.42 -9.17
N THR A 91 9.21 11.64 -9.00
CA THR A 91 10.46 11.73 -9.78
C THR A 91 10.27 11.29 -11.23
N ALA A 92 11.26 11.54 -12.09
CA ALA A 92 11.21 11.16 -13.50
C ALA A 92 11.15 9.63 -13.68
N GLU A 93 11.94 8.86 -12.91
CA GLU A 93 11.87 7.39 -12.86
C GLU A 93 10.48 6.88 -12.44
N GLU A 94 9.89 7.44 -11.38
CA GLU A 94 8.58 6.99 -10.88
C GLU A 94 7.46 7.20 -11.90
N LYS A 95 7.51 8.30 -12.67
CA LYS A 95 6.55 8.56 -13.76
C LYS A 95 6.64 7.54 -14.90
N ARG A 96 7.79 6.92 -15.15
CA ARG A 96 7.95 5.88 -16.20
C ARG A 96 7.28 4.57 -15.84
N VAL A 97 7.25 4.21 -14.55
CA VAL A 97 6.67 2.94 -14.04
C VAL A 97 5.22 3.07 -13.56
N MET A 98 4.69 4.30 -13.59
CA MET A 98 3.32 4.67 -13.25
C MET A 98 2.75 5.59 -14.35
N PRO A 99 2.49 5.07 -15.56
CA PRO A 99 1.92 5.88 -16.63
C PRO A 99 0.48 6.29 -16.31
N LEU A 100 0.13 7.54 -16.61
CA LEU A 100 -1.27 7.99 -16.59
C LEU A 100 -2.09 7.14 -17.56
N PRO A 101 -3.35 6.78 -17.24
CA PRO A 101 -4.22 6.13 -18.20
C PRO A 101 -4.43 7.08 -19.40
N ILE A 102 -4.08 6.58 -20.59
CA ILE A 102 -4.25 7.30 -21.85
C ILE A 102 -5.75 7.28 -22.20
N GLN A 103 -6.25 8.42 -22.68
CA GLN A 103 -7.66 8.60 -23.10
C GLN A 103 -8.07 7.61 -24.20
#